data_AF-A0A4S2REU1-F1
#
_entry.id   AF-A0A4S2REU1-F1
#
_cell.length_a   1.000
_cell.length_b   1.000
_cell.length_c   1.000
_cell.angle_alpha   90.00
_cell.angle_beta   90.00
_cell.angle_gamma   90.00
#
_symmetry.space_group_name_H-M   'P 1'
#
loop_
_entity.id
_entity.type
_entity.pdbx_description
1 polymer ?
#
loop_
_entity_poly.entity_id
_entity_poly.type
_entity_poly.pdbx_seq_one_letter_code
_entity_poly.pdbx_strand_id
1 'polypeptide(L)'
;MAIAEAVFALISGLGGAGLGAAGALWSQRAKRRDDAEAASTAAGRAENELLLETVATARAAVRAWWTNAQRALAELEAGRAVDAEEYDAEARADMKEFTEALYRLAGRVPLNGRGTYQRPFADLMTESSRRIIEAAHRHAQAPVSTAEIEVLAASVRAVHSEIARHLVSNAEAVTGQVIPPIGYVYPEALGARTFPAPPPYPPRTP
;
A
#
# COMPACT_ATOMS: atom_id res chain seq x y z
N MET A 1 84.32 -7.25 0.69
CA MET A 1 83.19 -6.90 -0.19
C MET A 1 81.87 -7.62 0.15
N ALA A 2 81.74 -8.35 1.28
CA ALA A 2 80.53 -9.11 1.62
C ALA A 2 79.47 -8.34 2.44
N ILE A 3 79.83 -7.17 2.99
CA ILE A 3 78.96 -6.42 3.93
C ILE A 3 77.89 -5.60 3.18
N ALA A 4 78.16 -5.17 1.95
CA ALA A 4 77.22 -4.37 1.15
C ALA A 4 76.06 -5.20 0.57
N GLU A 5 76.31 -6.45 0.16
CA GLU A 5 75.28 -7.37 -0.35
C GLU A 5 74.31 -7.83 0.75
N ALA A 6 74.82 -8.07 1.97
CA ALA A 6 73.98 -8.43 3.11
C ALA A 6 73.03 -7.30 3.54
N VAL A 7 73.47 -6.04 3.45
CA VAL A 7 72.63 -4.87 3.76
C VAL A 7 71.58 -4.61 2.68
N PHE A 8 71.92 -4.80 1.40
CA PHE A 8 70.95 -4.70 0.31
C PHE A 8 69.90 -5.82 0.35
N ALA A 9 70.27 -7.05 0.71
CA ALA A 9 69.35 -8.17 0.92
C ALA A 9 68.41 -7.95 2.12
N LEU A 10 68.90 -7.32 3.20
CA LEU A 10 68.09 -6.99 4.38
C LEU A 10 67.09 -5.86 4.09
N ILE A 11 67.47 -4.85 3.32
CA ILE A 11 66.61 -3.71 2.94
C ILE A 11 65.57 -4.12 1.89
N SER A 12 65.93 -4.98 0.94
CA SER A 12 64.98 -5.51 -0.05
C SER A 12 64.01 -6.53 0.56
N GLY A 13 64.43 -7.32 1.55
CA GLY A 13 63.57 -8.23 2.31
C GLY A 13 62.52 -7.52 3.19
N LEU A 14 62.87 -6.38 3.83
CA LEU A 14 61.93 -5.62 4.64
C LEU A 14 60.98 -4.72 3.82
N GLY A 15 61.43 -4.19 2.67
CA GLY A 15 60.61 -3.33 1.81
C GLY A 15 59.44 -4.06 1.12
N GLY A 16 59.63 -5.34 0.76
CA GLY A 16 58.58 -6.14 0.10
C GLY A 16 57.48 -6.64 1.04
N ALA A 17 57.82 -6.97 2.30
CA ALA A 17 56.87 -7.51 3.26
C ALA A 17 55.89 -6.47 3.84
N GLY A 18 56.31 -5.20 3.96
CA GLY A 18 55.47 -4.12 4.47
C GLY A 18 54.36 -3.67 3.51
N LEU A 19 54.61 -3.71 2.20
CA LEU A 19 53.64 -3.30 1.18
C LEU A 19 52.56 -4.37 0.94
N GLY A 20 52.90 -5.66 1.06
CA GLY A 20 51.94 -6.76 0.94
C GLY A 20 50.90 -6.80 2.08
N ALA A 21 51.32 -6.54 3.32
CA ALA A 21 50.44 -6.54 4.49
C ALA A 21 49.48 -5.33 4.52
N ALA A 22 49.96 -4.14 4.12
CA ALA A 22 49.12 -2.95 3.98
C ALA A 22 48.09 -3.09 2.84
N GLY A 23 48.51 -3.67 1.69
CA GLY A 23 47.61 -3.98 0.58
C GLY A 23 46.50 -4.98 0.95
N ALA A 24 46.83 -6.03 1.72
CA ALA A 24 45.86 -7.01 2.19
C ALA A 24 44.83 -6.41 3.18
N LEU A 25 45.26 -5.51 4.06
CA LEU A 25 44.36 -4.80 4.99
C LEU A 25 43.41 -3.84 4.27
N TRP A 26 43.89 -3.12 3.26
CA TRP A 26 43.05 -2.23 2.45
C TRP A 26 42.09 -3.01 1.55
N SER A 27 42.55 -4.11 0.94
CA SER A 27 41.74 -5.04 0.17
C SER A 27 40.62 -5.67 1.00
N GLN A 28 40.92 -6.13 2.22
CA GLN A 28 39.89 -6.68 3.12
C GLN A 28 38.90 -5.63 3.60
N ARG A 29 39.33 -4.37 3.79
CA ARG A 29 38.46 -3.28 4.22
C ARG A 29 37.56 -2.77 3.08
N ALA A 30 38.06 -2.75 1.85
CA ALA A 30 37.28 -2.50 0.65
C ALA A 30 36.25 -3.61 0.43
N LYS A 31 36.67 -4.89 0.48
CA LYS A 31 35.76 -6.03 0.32
C LYS A 31 34.65 -6.06 1.38
N ARG A 32 34.95 -5.72 2.65
CA ARG A 32 33.91 -5.61 3.69
C ARG A 32 32.95 -4.44 3.47
N ARG A 33 33.38 -3.36 2.81
CA ARG A 33 32.49 -2.26 2.41
C ARG A 33 31.62 -2.69 1.23
N ASP A 34 32.21 -3.30 0.22
CA ASP A 34 31.48 -3.81 -0.94
C ASP A 34 30.46 -4.88 -0.53
N ASP A 35 30.83 -5.79 0.38
CA ASP A 35 29.93 -6.80 0.94
C ASP A 35 28.81 -6.16 1.79
N ALA A 36 29.10 -5.08 2.52
CA ALA A 36 28.10 -4.34 3.30
C ALA A 36 27.15 -3.52 2.41
N GLU A 37 27.66 -2.93 1.33
CA GLU A 37 26.86 -2.22 0.32
C GLU A 37 26.02 -3.18 -0.52
N ALA A 38 26.55 -4.36 -0.87
CA ALA A 38 25.79 -5.40 -1.53
C ALA A 38 24.68 -5.95 -0.63
N ALA A 39 24.97 -6.18 0.67
CA ALA A 39 23.99 -6.61 1.65
C ALA A 39 22.90 -5.56 1.89
N SER A 40 23.26 -4.27 1.98
CA SER A 40 22.28 -3.19 2.14
C SER A 40 21.39 -3.04 0.91
N THR A 41 21.96 -3.17 -0.29
CA THR A 41 21.21 -3.12 -1.55
C THR A 41 20.29 -4.33 -1.72
N ALA A 42 20.71 -5.52 -1.27
CA ALA A 42 19.88 -6.72 -1.25
C ALA A 42 18.73 -6.59 -0.24
N ALA A 43 19.00 -6.07 0.96
CA ALA A 43 17.99 -5.80 1.97
C ALA A 43 16.95 -4.78 1.49
N GLY A 44 17.39 -3.69 0.84
CA GLY A 44 16.49 -2.69 0.25
C GLY A 44 15.61 -3.25 -0.87
N ARG A 45 16.14 -4.17 -1.69
CA ARG A 45 15.33 -4.86 -2.71
C ARG A 45 14.28 -5.78 -2.10
N ALA A 46 14.65 -6.59 -1.11
CA ALA A 46 13.70 -7.45 -0.41
C ALA A 46 12.61 -6.65 0.31
N GLU A 47 12.97 -5.50 0.89
CA GLU A 47 12.01 -4.60 1.52
C GLU A 47 11.02 -3.99 0.50
N ASN A 48 11.51 -3.58 -0.66
CA ASN A 48 10.66 -3.07 -1.74
C ASN A 48 9.72 -4.14 -2.31
N GLU A 49 10.20 -5.38 -2.46
CA GLU A 49 9.37 -6.50 -2.91
C GLU A 49 8.23 -6.79 -1.92
N LEU A 50 8.51 -6.80 -0.61
CA LEU A 50 7.49 -6.96 0.44
C LEU A 50 6.46 -5.81 0.43
N LEU A 51 6.91 -4.58 0.19
CA LEU A 51 6.02 -3.43 0.06
C LEU A 51 5.10 -3.55 -1.16
N LEU A 52 5.64 -3.99 -2.31
CA LEU A 52 4.85 -4.23 -3.51
C LEU A 52 3.85 -5.37 -3.34
N GLU A 53 4.23 -6.46 -2.68
CA GLU A 53 3.33 -7.56 -2.34
C GLU A 53 2.20 -7.08 -1.41
N THR A 54 2.52 -6.22 -0.44
CA THR A 54 1.53 -5.63 0.46
C THR A 54 0.56 -4.72 -0.30
N VAL A 55 1.05 -3.88 -1.23
CA VAL A 55 0.19 -3.06 -2.10
C VAL A 55 -0.69 -3.94 -3.00
N ALA A 56 -0.14 -5.03 -3.55
CA ALA A 56 -0.91 -5.97 -4.38
C ALA A 56 -2.04 -6.63 -3.58
N THR A 57 -1.75 -7.07 -2.34
CA THR A 57 -2.75 -7.62 -1.40
C THR A 57 -3.86 -6.60 -1.11
N ALA A 58 -3.49 -5.36 -0.77
CA ALA A 58 -4.46 -4.29 -0.53
C ALA A 58 -5.35 -4.02 -1.76
N ARG A 59 -4.77 -4.03 -2.97
CA ARG A 59 -5.53 -3.86 -4.23
C ARG A 59 -6.49 -5.03 -4.47
N ALA A 60 -6.09 -6.25 -4.17
CA ALA A 60 -6.93 -7.43 -4.31
C ALA A 60 -8.15 -7.36 -3.38
N ALA A 61 -7.93 -7.04 -2.10
CA ALA A 61 -9.00 -6.91 -1.11
C ALA A 61 -9.99 -5.79 -1.47
N VAL A 62 -9.50 -4.62 -1.91
CA VAL A 62 -10.35 -3.51 -2.35
C VAL A 62 -11.17 -3.86 -3.59
N ARG A 63 -10.59 -4.64 -4.51
CA ARG A 63 -11.29 -5.13 -5.69
C ARG A 63 -12.38 -6.14 -5.31
N ALA A 64 -12.10 -7.06 -4.39
CA ALA A 64 -13.08 -8.03 -3.90
C ALA A 64 -14.29 -7.31 -3.27
N TRP A 65 -14.03 -6.38 -2.36
CA TRP A 65 -15.06 -5.54 -1.74
C TRP A 65 -15.88 -4.78 -2.79
N TRP A 66 -15.21 -4.13 -3.76
CA TRP A 66 -15.88 -3.39 -4.83
C TRP A 66 -16.78 -4.29 -5.68
N THR A 67 -16.29 -5.47 -6.07
CA THR A 67 -17.07 -6.46 -6.83
C THR A 67 -18.27 -6.95 -6.03
N ASN A 68 -18.10 -7.19 -4.73
CA ASN A 68 -19.22 -7.60 -3.88
C ASN A 68 -20.27 -6.48 -3.75
N ALA A 69 -19.85 -5.24 -3.50
CA ALA A 69 -20.75 -4.09 -3.45
C ALA A 69 -21.51 -3.90 -4.77
N GLN A 70 -20.86 -4.04 -5.92
CA GLN A 70 -21.52 -3.99 -7.23
C GLN A 70 -22.55 -5.09 -7.41
N ARG A 71 -22.23 -6.33 -6.99
CA ARG A 71 -23.17 -7.45 -7.05
C ARG A 71 -24.41 -7.15 -6.21
N ALA A 72 -24.24 -6.76 -4.94
CA ALA A 72 -25.35 -6.43 -4.05
C ALA A 72 -26.22 -5.30 -4.62
N LEU A 73 -25.61 -4.23 -5.15
CA LEU A 73 -26.35 -3.14 -5.76
C LEU A 73 -27.12 -3.56 -7.03
N ALA A 74 -26.55 -4.42 -7.86
CA ALA A 74 -27.22 -4.95 -9.05
C ALA A 74 -28.40 -5.88 -8.70
N GLU A 75 -28.29 -6.65 -7.62
CA GLU A 75 -29.39 -7.46 -7.09
C GLU A 75 -30.55 -6.56 -6.60
N LEU A 76 -30.24 -5.51 -5.83
CA LEU A 76 -31.24 -4.53 -5.39
C LEU A 76 -31.88 -3.79 -6.56
N GLU A 77 -31.11 -3.44 -7.59
CA GLU A 77 -31.60 -2.77 -8.81
C GLU A 77 -32.56 -3.66 -9.60
N ALA A 78 -32.28 -4.96 -9.64
CA ALA A 78 -33.16 -5.93 -10.26
C ALA A 78 -34.38 -6.31 -9.40
N GLY A 79 -34.55 -5.68 -8.23
CA GLY A 79 -35.64 -5.97 -7.29
C GLY A 79 -35.52 -7.34 -6.62
N ARG A 80 -34.32 -7.91 -6.58
CA ARG A 80 -34.04 -9.19 -5.91
C ARG A 80 -33.60 -8.94 -4.47
N ALA A 81 -33.94 -9.88 -3.60
CA ALA A 81 -33.52 -9.85 -2.21
C ALA A 81 -32.01 -10.08 -2.12
N VAL A 82 -31.34 -9.26 -1.31
CA VAL A 82 -29.93 -9.45 -0.92
C VAL A 82 -29.90 -9.96 0.50
N ASP A 83 -29.18 -11.05 0.74
CA ASP A 83 -28.89 -11.50 2.09
C ASP A 83 -27.90 -10.52 2.75
N ALA A 84 -28.42 -9.72 3.67
CA ALA A 84 -27.66 -8.69 4.35
C ALA A 84 -26.60 -9.26 5.30
N GLU A 85 -26.84 -10.45 5.88
CA GLU A 85 -25.89 -11.10 6.79
C GLU A 85 -24.73 -11.71 6.00
N GLU A 86 -25.03 -12.35 4.87
CA GLU A 86 -24.00 -12.88 3.96
C GLU A 86 -23.12 -11.74 3.42
N TYR A 87 -23.74 -10.64 2.97
CA TYR A 87 -23.00 -9.47 2.50
C TYR A 87 -22.14 -8.83 3.61
N ASP A 88 -22.64 -8.68 4.84
CA ASP A 88 -21.84 -8.15 5.97
C ASP A 88 -20.63 -9.05 6.26
N ALA A 89 -20.82 -10.37 6.26
CA ALA A 89 -19.74 -11.33 6.51
C ALA A 89 -18.63 -11.24 5.46
N GLU A 90 -18.98 -11.21 4.17
CA GLU A 90 -18.03 -11.04 3.07
C GLU A 90 -17.34 -9.68 3.13
N ALA A 91 -18.10 -8.59 3.33
CA ALA A 91 -17.54 -7.25 3.41
C ALA A 91 -16.55 -7.11 4.57
N ARG A 92 -16.83 -7.73 5.73
CA ARG A 92 -15.90 -7.75 6.87
C ARG A 92 -14.64 -8.55 6.58
N ALA A 93 -14.73 -9.66 5.86
CA ALA A 93 -13.57 -10.42 5.45
C ALA A 93 -12.65 -9.59 4.55
N ASP A 94 -13.21 -8.95 3.53
CA ASP A 94 -12.47 -8.08 2.60
C ASP A 94 -11.84 -6.88 3.33
N MET A 95 -12.60 -6.23 4.22
CA MET A 95 -12.13 -5.10 5.01
C MET A 95 -11.00 -5.48 5.97
N LYS A 96 -11.05 -6.68 6.57
CA LYS A 96 -9.99 -7.19 7.43
C LYS A 96 -8.69 -7.34 6.66
N GLU A 97 -8.72 -8.02 5.51
CA GLU A 97 -7.54 -8.22 4.67
C GLU A 97 -6.94 -6.90 4.20
N PHE A 98 -7.79 -5.96 3.77
CA PHE A 98 -7.37 -4.61 3.41
C PHE A 98 -6.72 -3.85 4.58
N THR A 99 -7.34 -3.90 5.76
CA THR A 99 -6.86 -3.20 6.96
C THR A 99 -5.51 -3.75 7.41
N GLU A 100 -5.34 -5.07 7.41
CA GLU A 100 -4.06 -5.70 7.71
C GLU A 100 -2.96 -5.30 6.72
N ALA A 101 -3.28 -5.24 5.42
CA ALA A 101 -2.35 -4.76 4.41
C ALA A 101 -1.99 -3.27 4.60
N LEU A 102 -2.96 -2.40 4.92
CA LEU A 102 -2.71 -0.99 5.21
C LEU A 102 -1.80 -0.78 6.43
N TYR A 103 -2.00 -1.55 7.50
CA TYR A 103 -1.13 -1.47 8.68
C TYR A 103 0.32 -1.86 8.37
N ARG A 104 0.54 -2.80 7.45
CA ARG A 104 1.88 -3.14 6.97
C ARG A 104 2.51 -2.03 6.13
N LEU A 105 1.71 -1.23 5.42
CA LEU A 105 2.17 -0.04 4.66
C LEU A 105 2.44 1.20 5.54
N ALA A 106 1.71 1.33 6.65
CA ALA A 106 1.71 2.47 7.57
C ALA A 106 3.06 2.94 8.08
N GLY A 107 3.94 1.98 8.35
CA GLY A 107 5.23 2.26 8.95
C GLY A 107 6.23 2.84 7.95
N ARG A 108 5.89 2.94 6.65
CA ARG A 108 6.91 2.95 5.59
C ARG A 108 6.71 3.99 4.48
N VAL A 109 5.48 4.46 4.20
CA VAL A 109 5.24 5.53 3.22
C VAL A 109 4.44 6.67 3.85
N PRO A 110 5.01 7.89 4.00
CA PRO A 110 4.25 9.04 4.48
C PRO A 110 3.20 9.44 3.43
N LEU A 111 1.94 9.41 3.82
CA LEU A 111 0.83 10.04 3.10
C LEU A 111 1.17 11.52 2.91
N ASN A 112 1.40 11.94 1.66
CA ASN A 112 1.77 13.31 1.31
C ASN A 112 0.92 14.37 2.05
N GLY A 113 1.58 15.18 2.88
CA GLY A 113 1.24 16.58 3.19
C GLY A 113 -0.03 16.90 4.00
N ARG A 114 -0.94 15.95 4.27
CA ARG A 114 -2.09 16.17 5.17
C ARG A 114 -2.18 14.98 6.11
N GLY A 115 -1.66 15.16 7.32
CA GLY A 115 -1.43 14.11 8.30
C GLY A 115 -2.64 13.23 8.62
N THR A 116 -2.31 12.07 9.21
CA THR A 116 -3.18 11.23 10.06
C THR A 116 -4.40 10.57 9.42
N TYR A 117 -4.25 9.73 8.39
CA TYR A 117 -5.44 9.10 7.78
C TYR A 117 -5.17 7.71 7.19
N GLN A 118 -4.84 6.73 8.03
CA GLN A 118 -4.97 5.30 7.65
C GLN A 118 -6.30 4.66 8.05
N ARG A 119 -6.90 5.12 9.15
CA ARG A 119 -8.24 4.71 9.57
C ARG A 119 -9.38 5.12 8.61
N PRO A 120 -9.34 6.23 7.85
CA PRO A 120 -10.52 6.66 7.12
C PRO A 120 -10.85 5.74 5.94
N PHE A 121 -9.91 5.00 5.34
CA PHE A 121 -10.29 4.10 4.25
C PHE A 121 -11.11 2.90 4.74
N ALA A 122 -10.69 2.28 5.85
CA ALA A 122 -11.47 1.23 6.49
C ALA A 122 -12.83 1.77 6.99
N ASP A 123 -12.85 2.97 7.57
CA ASP A 123 -14.09 3.62 8.02
C ASP A 123 -15.03 3.95 6.85
N LEU A 124 -14.49 4.44 5.71
CA LEU A 124 -15.25 4.75 4.49
C LEU A 124 -15.82 3.50 3.82
N MET A 125 -15.05 2.40 3.78
CA MET A 125 -15.53 1.09 3.31
C MET A 125 -16.63 0.56 4.23
N THR A 126 -16.42 0.63 5.54
CA THR A 126 -17.40 0.20 6.55
C THR A 126 -18.70 0.98 6.42
N GLU A 127 -18.62 2.30 6.31
CA GLU A 127 -19.78 3.17 6.16
C GLU A 127 -20.52 2.88 4.85
N SER A 128 -19.80 2.67 3.74
CA SER A 128 -20.41 2.33 2.46
C SER A 128 -21.11 0.96 2.51
N SER A 129 -20.48 -0.05 3.12
CA SER A 129 -21.08 -1.37 3.32
C SER A 129 -22.29 -1.32 4.25
N ARG A 130 -22.23 -0.56 5.36
CA ARG A 130 -23.36 -0.35 6.27
C ARG A 130 -24.57 0.20 5.53
N ARG A 131 -24.38 1.19 4.66
CA ARG A 131 -25.48 1.78 3.87
C ARG A 131 -26.10 0.79 2.88
N ILE A 132 -25.30 -0.12 2.31
CA ILE A 132 -25.81 -1.22 1.47
C ILE A 132 -26.62 -2.22 2.30
N ILE A 133 -26.12 -2.61 3.48
CA ILE A 133 -26.81 -3.49 4.42
C ILE A 133 -28.16 -2.91 4.85
N GLU A 134 -28.19 -1.61 5.19
CA GLU A 134 -29.43 -0.91 5.53
C GLU A 134 -30.42 -0.82 4.37
N ALA A 135 -29.92 -0.67 3.14
CA ALA A 135 -30.75 -0.73 1.94
C ALA A 135 -31.31 -2.14 1.72
N ALA A 136 -30.49 -3.19 1.90
CA ALA A 136 -30.92 -4.58 1.78
C ALA A 136 -32.01 -4.95 2.80
N HIS A 137 -31.84 -4.58 4.07
CA HIS A 137 -32.87 -4.79 5.10
C HIS A 137 -34.18 -4.05 4.79
N ARG A 138 -34.10 -2.81 4.30
CA ARG A 138 -35.30 -2.07 3.88
C ARG A 138 -35.95 -2.67 2.64
N HIS A 139 -35.16 -3.19 1.69
CA HIS A 139 -35.66 -3.82 0.47
C HIS A 139 -36.59 -5.00 0.76
N ALA A 140 -36.35 -5.72 1.86
CA ALA A 140 -37.24 -6.80 2.32
C ALA A 140 -38.65 -6.32 2.69
N GLN A 141 -38.83 -5.04 3.01
CA GLN A 141 -40.11 -4.43 3.38
C GLN A 141 -40.71 -3.61 2.23
N ALA A 142 -39.87 -2.88 1.48
CA ALA A 142 -40.27 -2.07 0.35
C ALA A 142 -39.11 -1.94 -0.66
N PRO A 143 -39.37 -2.05 -1.97
CA PRO A 143 -38.32 -1.91 -2.98
C PRO A 143 -37.55 -0.59 -2.83
N VAL A 144 -36.23 -0.70 -2.84
CA VAL A 144 -35.33 0.45 -2.81
C VAL A 144 -35.42 1.20 -4.14
N SER A 145 -35.54 2.53 -4.09
CA SER A 145 -35.67 3.34 -5.31
C SER A 145 -34.38 3.35 -6.14
N THR A 146 -34.50 3.40 -7.47
CA THR A 146 -33.35 3.50 -8.39
C THR A 146 -32.43 4.69 -8.05
N ALA A 147 -32.99 5.84 -7.70
CA ALA A 147 -32.21 7.02 -7.32
C ALA A 147 -31.36 6.78 -6.06
N GLU A 148 -31.86 5.98 -5.10
CA GLU A 148 -31.09 5.61 -3.92
C GLU A 148 -29.94 4.67 -4.27
N ILE A 149 -30.19 3.68 -5.13
CA ILE A 149 -29.17 2.75 -5.63
C ILE A 149 -28.06 3.50 -6.37
N GLU A 150 -28.41 4.47 -7.22
CA GLU A 150 -27.44 5.34 -7.91
C GLU A 150 -26.56 6.12 -6.92
N VAL A 151 -27.14 6.64 -5.84
CA VAL A 151 -26.39 7.35 -4.78
C VAL A 151 -25.43 6.41 -4.06
N LEU A 152 -25.87 5.19 -3.73
CA LEU A 152 -25.01 4.18 -3.11
C LEU A 152 -23.88 3.78 -4.06
N ALA A 153 -24.18 3.48 -5.32
CA ALA A 153 -23.19 3.14 -6.34
C ALA A 153 -22.15 4.25 -6.53
N ALA A 154 -22.57 5.52 -6.55
CA ALA A 154 -21.66 6.67 -6.64
C ALA A 154 -20.76 6.78 -5.40
N SER A 155 -21.30 6.54 -4.20
CA SER A 155 -20.53 6.55 -2.94
C SER A 155 -19.46 5.47 -2.93
N VAL A 156 -19.82 4.21 -3.24
CA VAL A 156 -18.86 3.09 -3.28
C VAL A 156 -17.77 3.37 -4.33
N ARG A 157 -18.15 3.92 -5.50
CA ARG A 157 -17.19 4.26 -6.58
C ARG A 157 -16.18 5.32 -6.14
N ALA A 158 -16.64 6.34 -5.41
CA ALA A 158 -15.77 7.38 -4.90
C ALA A 158 -14.73 6.81 -3.93
N VAL A 159 -15.18 5.98 -2.97
CA VAL A 159 -14.30 5.31 -2.00
C VAL A 159 -13.28 4.41 -2.70
N HIS A 160 -13.72 3.55 -3.62
CA HIS A 160 -12.83 2.70 -4.42
C HIS A 160 -11.77 3.53 -5.17
N SER A 161 -12.19 4.63 -5.79
CA SER A 161 -11.30 5.49 -6.58
C SER A 161 -10.28 6.24 -5.73
N GLU A 162 -10.65 6.63 -4.51
CA GLU A 162 -9.75 7.26 -3.55
C GLU A 162 -8.70 6.26 -3.05
N ILE A 163 -9.12 5.06 -2.66
CA ILE A 163 -8.21 4.00 -2.21
C ILE A 163 -7.28 3.58 -3.36
N ALA A 164 -7.79 3.41 -4.58
CA ALA A 164 -6.98 3.04 -5.73
C ALA A 164 -5.88 4.08 -6.02
N ARG A 165 -6.20 5.38 -5.98
CA ARG A 165 -5.20 6.46 -6.11
C ARG A 165 -4.15 6.40 -5.02
N HIS A 166 -4.56 6.15 -3.78
CA HIS A 166 -3.62 6.01 -2.67
C HIS A 166 -2.66 4.82 -2.87
N LEU A 167 -3.17 3.66 -3.26
CA LEU A 167 -2.35 2.46 -3.50
C LEU A 167 -1.40 2.63 -4.70
N VAL A 168 -1.81 3.34 -5.75
CA VAL A 168 -0.92 3.72 -6.86
C VAL A 168 0.20 4.63 -6.36
N SER A 169 -0.12 5.69 -5.61
CA SER A 169 0.89 6.59 -5.06
C SER A 169 1.91 5.87 -4.16
N ASN A 170 1.48 4.89 -3.37
CA ASN A 170 2.39 4.04 -2.59
C ASN A 170 3.30 3.19 -3.50
N ALA A 171 2.76 2.59 -4.56
CA ALA A 171 3.55 1.81 -5.50
C ALA A 171 4.59 2.69 -6.26
N GLU A 172 4.22 3.91 -6.64
CA GLU A 172 5.13 4.88 -7.25
C GLU A 172 6.25 5.28 -6.28
N ALA A 173 5.92 5.51 -5.00
CA ALA A 173 6.89 5.83 -3.96
C ALA A 173 7.90 4.69 -3.73
N VAL A 174 7.45 3.43 -3.80
CA VAL A 174 8.31 2.25 -3.62
C VAL A 174 9.19 1.98 -4.84
N THR A 175 8.65 2.16 -6.05
CA THR A 175 9.36 1.84 -7.31
C THR A 175 10.20 2.98 -7.86
N GLY A 176 9.91 4.22 -7.46
CA GLY A 176 10.47 5.43 -8.08
C GLY A 176 10.00 5.65 -9.52
N GLN A 177 9.01 4.87 -9.99
CA GLN A 177 8.45 4.96 -11.33
C GLN A 177 7.06 5.58 -11.25
N VAL A 178 6.78 6.55 -12.12
CA VAL A 178 5.42 7.06 -12.31
C VAL A 178 4.62 5.97 -13.02
N ILE A 179 3.56 5.50 -12.37
CA ILE A 179 2.65 4.51 -12.93
C ILE A 179 1.58 5.32 -13.66
N PRO A 180 1.53 5.28 -15.01
CA PRO A 180 0.52 6.03 -15.73
C PRO A 180 -0.85 5.61 -15.22
N PRO A 181 -1.80 6.55 -15.04
CA PRO A 181 -3.16 6.19 -14.68
C PRO A 181 -3.64 5.24 -15.76
N ILE A 182 -3.76 3.95 -15.43
CA ILE A 182 -4.49 3.02 -16.27
C ILE A 182 -5.87 3.62 -16.31
N GLY A 183 -6.27 4.12 -17.48
CA GLY A 183 -7.54 4.76 -17.70
C GLY A 183 -8.63 3.78 -17.30
N TYR A 184 -9.05 3.84 -16.04
CA TYR A 184 -10.45 3.72 -15.75
C TYR A 184 -11.05 4.94 -16.42
N VAL A 185 -11.39 4.80 -17.70
CA VAL A 185 -12.23 5.75 -18.41
C VAL A 185 -13.58 5.67 -17.72
N TYR A 186 -13.71 6.37 -16.60
CA TYR A 186 -15.00 6.71 -16.04
C TYR A 186 -15.45 7.94 -16.80
N PRO A 187 -16.58 7.89 -17.53
CA PRO A 187 -17.09 9.09 -18.18
C PRO A 187 -17.24 10.19 -17.13
N GLU A 188 -16.64 11.35 -17.40
CA GLU A 188 -16.58 12.55 -16.56
C GLU A 188 -17.95 13.22 -16.33
N ALA A 189 -19.04 12.45 -16.27
CA ALA A 189 -20.40 12.96 -16.24
C ALA A 189 -21.00 13.10 -14.82
N LEU A 190 -20.23 12.92 -13.75
CA LEU A 190 -20.67 13.27 -12.41
C LEU A 190 -19.63 14.20 -11.79
N GLY A 191 -19.80 15.49 -12.10
CA GLY A 191 -18.96 16.57 -11.62
C GLY A 191 -18.72 16.50 -10.12
N ALA A 192 -17.61 17.10 -9.71
CA ALA A 192 -17.16 17.29 -8.35
C ALA A 192 -18.32 17.68 -7.40
N ARG A 193 -19.03 16.68 -6.89
CA ARG A 193 -19.82 16.82 -5.68
C ARG A 193 -18.82 16.59 -4.56
N THR A 194 -18.34 17.69 -4.00
CA THR A 194 -17.73 17.69 -2.67
C THR A 194 -18.63 16.85 -1.76
N PHE A 195 -18.16 15.66 -1.40
CA PHE A 195 -18.75 14.92 -0.31
C PHE A 195 -18.71 15.84 0.92
N PRO A 196 -19.81 15.96 1.69
CA PRO A 196 -19.76 16.72 2.93
C PRO A 196 -18.65 16.14 3.80
N ALA A 197 -17.81 17.02 4.34
CA ALA A 197 -16.78 16.61 5.28
C ALA A 197 -17.43 15.78 6.40
N PRO A 198 -16.82 14.66 6.83
CA PRO A 198 -17.34 13.90 7.96
C PRO A 198 -17.52 14.84 9.16
N PRO A 199 -18.57 14.65 9.97
CA PRO A 199 -18.78 15.48 11.15
C PRO A 199 -17.53 15.40 12.05
N PRO A 200 -17.10 16.52 12.66
CA PRO A 200 -15.95 16.53 13.54
C PRO A 200 -16.18 15.54 14.69
N TYR A 201 -15.17 14.71 14.97
CA TYR A 201 -15.20 13.81 16.11
C TYR A 201 -15.50 14.57 17.40
N PRO A 202 -16.34 14.02 18.30
CA PRO A 202 -16.54 14.63 19.61
C PRO A 202 -15.19 14.73 20.34
N PRO A 203 -14.95 15.84 21.07
CA PRO A 203 -13.73 15.99 21.84
C PRO A 203 -13.60 14.84 22.82
N ARG A 204 -12.43 14.21 22.85
CA ARG A 204 -12.10 13.22 23.88
C ARG A 204 -12.08 13.95 25.21
N THR A 205 -13.05 13.65 26.07
CA THR A 205 -13.03 14.11 27.47
C THR A 205 -11.83 13.47 28.18
N PRO A 206 -11.04 14.26 28.94
CA PRO A 206 -9.95 13.76 29.76
C PRO A 206 -10.45 12.91 30.94
#